data_AF-A0A7X8UVT3-F1
#
_entry.id   AF-A0A7X8UVT3-F1
#
_cell.length_a   1.000
_cell.length_b   1.000
_cell.length_c   1.000
_cell.angle_alpha   90.00
_cell.angle_beta   90.00
_cell.angle_gamma   90.00
#
_symmetry.space_group_name_H-M   'P 1'
#
loop_
_entity.id
_entity.type
_entity.pdbx_description
1 polymer ?
#
loop_
_entity_poly.entity_id
_entity_poly.type
_entity_poly.pdbx_seq_one_letter_code
_entity_poly.pdbx_strand_id
1 'polypeptide(L)'
;MKAKQPNQDNQPEASREWTRRDLLVRGGQTAAVAGLAAGAAWYLHDPRGDAGLQLPEPIHLKDYFANVDFPVDRPRISVAWGALETIERMVQAAVEGLHPEGMKGFVSRGDVVLLKPNVGFDRGPELGATTNPMVVAAVARLCREAGARKVIVADNPIENPGACFAKSGIKTAAETAGASVMIHSNAHDAMVAVRDREPDPAKQEALGVWPIFWKPLKEADKVIGIAPVKDHNLCHASMAMKNWYGLLGGRRNQFHQAIHNIVSDLGFMMRPTLVIADGIRVMMRNGPTGGRLEDLAIGGVTGRPVVVASVDQLACDGWCFENLLGRDPAVLAYLDLAWEKFGHDPARLVARSWREYEQQGKIIEQDA
;
A
#
# COMPACT_ATOMS: atom_id res chain seq x y z
N MET A 1 -32.85 -106.89 2.19
CA MET A 1 -33.18 -105.62 2.88
C MET A 1 -32.30 -104.51 2.34
N LYS A 2 -32.93 -103.53 1.71
CA LYS A 2 -32.50 -102.17 1.30
C LYS A 2 -31.16 -101.98 0.60
N ALA A 3 -31.27 -101.87 -0.73
CA ALA A 3 -30.31 -101.25 -1.63
C ALA A 3 -30.03 -99.79 -1.24
N LYS A 4 -28.77 -99.40 -1.39
CA LYS A 4 -28.22 -98.06 -1.15
C LYS A 4 -28.71 -97.13 -2.27
N GLN A 5 -29.50 -96.10 -1.94
CA GLN A 5 -29.84 -95.02 -2.85
C GLN A 5 -28.55 -94.23 -3.20
N PRO A 6 -28.25 -93.97 -4.48
CA PRO A 6 -27.16 -93.10 -4.85
C PRO A 6 -27.57 -91.63 -4.69
N ASN A 7 -26.59 -90.85 -4.23
CA ASN A 7 -26.60 -89.42 -3.99
C ASN A 7 -26.98 -88.65 -5.27
N GLN A 8 -28.18 -88.07 -5.31
CA GLN A 8 -28.56 -87.04 -6.27
C GLN A 8 -28.29 -85.69 -5.61
N ASP A 9 -27.11 -85.11 -5.88
CA ASP A 9 -26.87 -83.67 -5.84
C ASP A 9 -25.42 -83.42 -6.29
N ASN A 10 -25.23 -83.53 -7.60
CA ASN A 10 -24.10 -82.94 -8.31
C ASN A 10 -24.54 -82.80 -9.77
N GLN A 11 -25.52 -81.92 -10.02
CA GLN A 11 -25.70 -81.40 -11.37
C GLN A 11 -24.60 -80.36 -11.60
N PRO A 12 -23.71 -80.54 -12.59
CA PRO A 12 -22.81 -79.46 -12.98
C PRO A 12 -23.67 -78.31 -13.50
N GLU A 13 -23.48 -77.10 -12.97
CA GLU A 13 -24.03 -75.89 -13.59
C GLU A 13 -23.63 -75.90 -15.06
N ALA A 14 -24.63 -75.90 -15.95
CA ALA A 14 -24.39 -75.93 -17.39
C ALA A 14 -23.43 -74.78 -17.75
N SER A 15 -22.28 -75.13 -18.32
CA SER A 15 -21.31 -74.16 -18.82
C SER A 15 -21.99 -73.30 -19.88
N ARG A 16 -22.36 -72.07 -19.51
CA ARG A 16 -23.05 -71.13 -20.39
C ARG A 16 -22.15 -70.87 -21.60
N GLU A 17 -22.51 -71.42 -22.76
CA GLU A 17 -21.77 -71.15 -24.01
C GLU A 17 -22.00 -69.70 -24.42
N TRP A 18 -20.91 -68.94 -24.51
CA TRP A 18 -20.96 -67.52 -24.81
C TRP A 18 -21.09 -67.31 -26.32
N THR A 19 -22.19 -66.69 -26.75
CA THR A 19 -22.35 -66.38 -28.17
C THR A 19 -21.53 -65.15 -28.56
N ARG A 20 -21.20 -65.01 -29.85
CA ARG A 20 -20.53 -63.80 -30.39
C ARG A 20 -21.31 -62.51 -30.08
N ARG A 21 -22.65 -62.60 -30.05
CA ARG A 21 -23.53 -61.48 -29.68
C ARG A 21 -23.39 -61.12 -28.20
N ASP A 22 -23.31 -62.12 -27.31
CA ASP A 22 -23.08 -61.88 -25.88
C ASP A 22 -21.74 -61.20 -25.62
N LEU A 23 -20.68 -61.62 -26.33
CA LEU A 23 -19.37 -60.98 -26.25
C LEU A 23 -19.38 -59.54 -26.74
N LEU A 24 -20.05 -59.25 -27.86
CA LEU A 24 -20.18 -57.88 -28.39
C LEU A 24 -20.99 -56.98 -27.46
N VAL A 25 -22.13 -57.46 -26.96
CA VAL A 25 -22.99 -56.69 -26.06
C VAL A 25 -22.28 -56.40 -24.75
N ARG A 26 -21.67 -57.41 -24.12
CA ARG A 26 -20.97 -57.20 -22.84
C ARG A 26 -19.67 -56.43 -23.02
N GLY A 27 -18.94 -56.64 -24.11
CA GLY A 27 -17.76 -55.83 -24.45
C GLY A 27 -18.10 -54.36 -24.62
N GLY A 28 -19.20 -54.06 -25.34
CA GLY A 28 -19.71 -52.69 -25.49
C GLY A 28 -20.16 -52.08 -24.17
N GLN A 29 -20.87 -52.83 -23.33
CA GLN A 29 -21.28 -52.39 -21.98
C GLN A 29 -20.08 -52.09 -21.08
N THR A 30 -19.08 -52.97 -21.05
CA THR A 30 -17.85 -52.77 -20.26
C THR A 30 -17.07 -51.56 -20.74
N ALA A 31 -16.91 -51.38 -22.06
CA ALA A 31 -16.24 -50.21 -22.63
C ALA A 31 -16.98 -48.91 -22.29
N ALA A 32 -18.32 -48.92 -22.33
CA ALA A 32 -19.13 -47.76 -21.95
C ALA A 32 -18.98 -47.41 -20.46
N VAL A 33 -19.03 -48.40 -19.56
CA VAL A 33 -18.83 -48.18 -18.11
C VAL A 33 -17.42 -47.68 -17.82
N ALA A 34 -16.40 -48.28 -18.42
CA ALA A 34 -15.01 -47.85 -18.26
C ALA A 34 -14.80 -46.42 -18.80
N GLY A 35 -15.38 -46.08 -19.95
CA GLY A 35 -15.32 -44.74 -20.53
C GLY A 35 -16.02 -43.70 -19.67
N LEU A 36 -17.22 -44.01 -19.14
CA LEU A 36 -17.93 -43.13 -18.20
C LEU A 36 -17.17 -42.94 -16.90
N ALA A 37 -16.59 -44.00 -16.35
CA ALA A 37 -15.80 -43.92 -15.12
C ALA A 37 -14.51 -43.09 -15.33
N ALA A 38 -13.81 -43.28 -16.45
CA ALA A 38 -12.64 -42.48 -16.79
C ALA A 38 -13.00 -41.00 -17.05
N GLY A 39 -14.11 -40.75 -17.75
CA GLY A 39 -14.62 -39.39 -17.98
C GLY A 39 -15.03 -38.70 -16.68
N ALA A 40 -15.72 -39.41 -15.78
CA ALA A 40 -16.07 -38.90 -14.46
C ALA A 40 -14.84 -38.67 -13.58
N ALA A 41 -13.87 -39.59 -13.59
CA ALA A 41 -12.62 -39.44 -12.86
C ALA A 41 -11.84 -38.23 -13.37
N TRP A 42 -11.79 -37.99 -14.68
CA TRP A 42 -11.17 -36.82 -15.28
C TRP A 42 -11.92 -35.52 -14.93
N TYR A 43 -13.25 -35.55 -15.01
CA TYR A 43 -14.10 -34.40 -14.67
C TYR A 43 -14.02 -34.02 -13.18
N LEU A 44 -13.91 -35.01 -12.30
CA LEU A 44 -13.76 -34.84 -10.86
C LEU A 44 -12.29 -34.73 -10.43
N HIS A 45 -11.34 -34.81 -11.36
CA HIS A 45 -9.93 -34.73 -11.04
C HIS A 45 -9.58 -33.29 -10.65
N ASP A 46 -9.40 -33.08 -9.36
CA ASP A 46 -8.98 -31.81 -8.79
C ASP A 46 -7.52 -31.93 -8.30
N PRO A 47 -6.52 -31.61 -9.15
CA PRO A 47 -5.12 -31.72 -8.79
C PRO A 47 -4.66 -30.67 -7.78
N ARG A 48 -5.45 -29.61 -7.57
CA ARG A 48 -5.13 -28.50 -6.64
C ARG A 48 -5.90 -28.59 -5.33
N GLY A 49 -7.01 -29.34 -5.29
CA GLY A 49 -7.86 -29.51 -4.12
C GLY A 49 -8.74 -28.29 -3.81
N ASP A 50 -8.94 -27.42 -4.80
CA ASP A 50 -9.68 -26.15 -4.67
C ASP A 50 -11.02 -26.14 -5.44
N ALA A 51 -11.38 -27.22 -6.13
CA ALA A 51 -12.62 -27.38 -6.87
C ALA A 51 -13.82 -27.51 -5.90
N GLY A 52 -14.23 -26.37 -5.34
CA GLY A 52 -15.28 -26.26 -4.33
C GLY A 52 -15.03 -25.15 -3.32
N LEU A 53 -13.81 -24.61 -3.27
CA LEU A 53 -13.50 -23.42 -2.49
C LEU A 53 -14.05 -22.19 -3.21
N GLN A 54 -15.16 -21.66 -2.72
CA GLN A 54 -15.54 -20.28 -3.03
C GLN A 54 -14.56 -19.36 -2.30
N LEU A 55 -13.48 -18.98 -2.99
CA LEU A 55 -12.58 -17.96 -2.48
C LEU A 55 -13.39 -16.66 -2.33
N PRO A 56 -13.32 -15.98 -1.18
CA PRO A 56 -13.97 -14.69 -1.03
C PRO A 56 -13.41 -13.73 -2.08
N GLU A 57 -14.24 -12.78 -2.55
CA GLU A 57 -13.77 -11.77 -3.48
C GLU A 57 -12.51 -11.08 -2.93
N PRO A 58 -11.48 -10.88 -3.77
CA PRO A 58 -10.27 -10.21 -3.33
C PRO A 58 -10.59 -8.80 -2.81
N ILE A 59 -9.98 -8.45 -1.67
CA ILE A 59 -10.09 -7.10 -1.15
C ILE A 59 -9.18 -6.20 -1.96
N HIS A 60 -9.73 -5.16 -2.59
CA HIS A 60 -8.97 -4.13 -3.28
C HIS A 60 -8.99 -2.81 -2.49
N LEU A 61 -7.92 -2.02 -2.62
CA LEU A 61 -7.89 -0.68 -2.07
C LEU A 61 -8.80 0.25 -2.89
N LYS A 62 -9.41 1.21 -2.21
CA LYS A 62 -10.17 2.29 -2.85
C LYS A 62 -9.20 3.23 -3.56
N ASP A 63 -9.69 3.90 -4.59
CA ASP A 63 -9.08 5.14 -5.06
C ASP A 63 -9.50 6.29 -4.14
N TYR A 64 -8.59 6.73 -3.26
CA TYR A 64 -8.89 7.81 -2.31
C TYR A 64 -8.80 9.21 -2.95
N PHE A 65 -8.41 9.30 -4.22
CA PHE A 65 -8.40 10.53 -5.01
C PHE A 65 -9.64 10.67 -5.90
N ALA A 66 -10.31 9.57 -6.27
CA ALA A 66 -11.42 9.57 -7.25
C ALA A 66 -12.55 10.58 -6.97
N ASN A 67 -12.84 10.87 -5.70
CA ASN A 67 -13.86 11.85 -5.29
C ASN A 67 -13.27 13.23 -4.92
N VAL A 68 -12.14 13.61 -5.53
CA VAL A 68 -11.55 14.95 -5.45
C VAL A 68 -11.72 15.59 -6.82
N ASP A 69 -12.55 16.62 -6.92
CA ASP A 69 -12.63 17.44 -8.13
C ASP A 69 -11.41 18.37 -8.18
N PHE A 70 -10.34 17.92 -8.85
CA PHE A 70 -9.07 18.64 -8.91
C PHE A 70 -8.80 19.17 -10.32
N PRO A 71 -8.98 20.50 -10.56
CA PRO A 71 -8.86 21.05 -11.89
C PRO A 71 -7.46 20.90 -12.53
N VAL A 72 -7.44 20.83 -13.87
CA VAL A 72 -6.22 20.55 -14.66
C VAL A 72 -5.17 21.67 -14.55
N ASP A 73 -5.62 22.90 -14.33
CA ASP A 73 -4.81 24.11 -14.19
C ASP A 73 -4.22 24.29 -12.78
N ARG A 74 -4.66 23.50 -11.79
CA ARG A 74 -4.13 23.62 -10.42
C ARG A 74 -2.66 23.21 -10.31
N PRO A 75 -1.90 23.78 -9.36
CA PRO A 75 -0.58 23.28 -9.01
C PRO A 75 -0.63 21.80 -8.62
N ARG A 76 0.43 21.07 -8.94
CA ARG A 76 0.60 19.65 -8.58
C ARG A 76 1.50 19.49 -7.38
N ILE A 77 2.42 20.44 -7.17
CA ILE A 77 3.31 20.54 -6.03
C ILE A 77 3.17 21.94 -5.44
N SER A 78 3.12 22.02 -4.12
CA SER A 78 3.12 23.27 -3.36
C SER A 78 4.16 23.19 -2.25
N VAL A 79 5.02 24.19 -2.17
CA VAL A 79 6.15 24.27 -1.26
C VAL A 79 5.98 25.47 -0.35
N ALA A 80 5.89 25.23 0.94
CA ALA A 80 5.74 26.29 1.94
C ALA A 80 6.96 26.35 2.84
N TRP A 81 7.65 27.49 2.82
CA TRP A 81 8.86 27.75 3.58
C TRP A 81 8.54 28.54 4.84
N GLY A 82 9.28 28.30 5.93
CA GLY A 82 9.01 28.99 7.20
C GLY A 82 10.12 28.85 8.22
N ALA A 83 9.73 28.85 9.49
CA ALA A 83 10.57 28.66 10.65
C ALA A 83 10.00 27.56 11.56
N LEU A 84 10.74 27.12 12.58
CA LEU A 84 10.29 26.06 13.47
C LEU A 84 9.03 26.46 14.27
N GLU A 85 8.82 27.75 14.46
CA GLU A 85 7.69 28.35 15.15
C GLU A 85 6.44 28.45 14.24
N THR A 86 6.61 28.36 12.91
CA THR A 86 5.52 28.54 11.93
C THR A 86 5.09 27.25 11.24
N ILE A 87 5.37 26.07 11.83
CA ILE A 87 5.03 24.75 11.24
C ILE A 87 3.56 24.64 10.86
N GLU A 88 2.65 25.10 11.72
CA GLU A 88 1.22 25.05 11.41
C GLU A 88 0.85 25.91 10.19
N ARG A 89 1.43 27.11 10.08
CA ARG A 89 1.24 27.98 8.91
C ARG A 89 1.86 27.39 7.66
N MET A 90 3.02 26.74 7.76
CA MET A 90 3.64 26.04 6.61
C MET A 90 2.73 24.94 6.09
N VAL A 91 2.13 24.14 6.97
CA VAL A 91 1.18 23.09 6.55
C VAL A 91 -0.04 23.71 5.88
N GLN A 92 -0.61 24.77 6.48
CA GLN A 92 -1.75 25.48 5.88
C GLN A 92 -1.41 26.04 4.50
N ALA A 93 -0.31 26.78 4.38
CA ALA A 93 0.20 27.36 3.15
C ALA A 93 0.44 26.30 2.06
N ALA A 94 1.08 25.17 2.42
CA ALA A 94 1.33 24.09 1.46
C ALA A 94 0.02 23.53 0.88
N VAL A 95 -1.00 23.33 1.70
CA VAL A 95 -2.30 22.84 1.24
C VAL A 95 -3.07 23.90 0.42
N GLU A 96 -3.06 25.17 0.86
CA GLU A 96 -3.69 26.28 0.15
C GLU A 96 -3.06 26.56 -1.22
N GLY A 97 -1.75 26.35 -1.36
CA GLY A 97 -1.08 26.46 -2.66
C GLY A 97 -1.55 25.42 -3.68
N LEU A 98 -2.04 24.26 -3.26
CA LEU A 98 -2.64 23.28 -4.18
C LEU A 98 -4.10 23.60 -4.52
N HIS A 99 -4.86 24.11 -3.56
CA HIS A 99 -6.28 24.37 -3.73
C HIS A 99 -6.72 25.65 -2.99
N PRO A 100 -7.46 26.57 -3.63
CA PRO A 100 -7.81 27.87 -3.02
C PRO A 100 -8.72 27.77 -1.80
N GLU A 101 -9.48 26.68 -1.67
CA GLU A 101 -10.27 26.39 -0.46
C GLU A 101 -9.47 25.64 0.62
N GLY A 102 -8.16 25.47 0.43
CA GLY A 102 -7.28 24.68 1.28
C GLY A 102 -7.75 23.23 1.39
N MET A 103 -7.79 22.71 2.61
CA MET A 103 -8.15 21.31 2.87
C MET A 103 -9.58 20.95 2.43
N LYS A 104 -10.49 21.93 2.32
CA LYS A 104 -11.87 21.69 1.84
C LYS A 104 -11.93 21.24 0.38
N GLY A 105 -10.91 21.54 -0.42
CA GLY A 105 -10.79 21.01 -1.78
C GLY A 105 -10.53 19.50 -1.84
N PHE A 106 -10.04 18.92 -0.73
CA PHE A 106 -9.66 17.50 -0.67
C PHE A 106 -10.58 16.67 0.24
N VAL A 107 -11.08 17.30 1.31
CA VAL A 107 -11.87 16.67 2.37
C VAL A 107 -13.26 17.30 2.40
N SER A 108 -14.28 16.46 2.25
CA SER A 108 -15.68 16.86 2.31
C SER A 108 -16.25 16.75 3.73
N ARG A 109 -17.31 17.52 4.00
CA ARG A 109 -18.05 17.42 5.25
C ARG A 109 -18.55 15.99 5.43
N GLY A 110 -18.21 15.42 6.57
CA GLY A 110 -18.60 14.07 6.91
C GLY A 110 -17.53 13.04 6.61
N ASP A 111 -16.44 13.31 5.88
CA ASP A 111 -15.43 12.28 5.55
C ASP A 111 -14.75 11.67 6.79
N VAL A 112 -14.36 10.40 6.71
CA VAL A 112 -13.31 9.82 7.57
C VAL A 112 -11.97 9.96 6.86
N VAL A 113 -11.04 10.66 7.49
CA VAL A 113 -9.70 10.87 6.94
C VAL A 113 -8.69 10.01 7.69
N LEU A 114 -7.93 9.19 6.96
CA LEU A 114 -6.75 8.51 7.48
C LEU A 114 -5.51 9.36 7.20
N LEU A 115 -4.80 9.74 8.27
CA LEU A 115 -3.46 10.28 8.21
C LEU A 115 -2.46 9.15 8.44
N LYS A 116 -1.54 8.96 7.50
CA LYS A 116 -0.48 7.97 7.55
C LYS A 116 0.87 8.66 7.75
N PRO A 117 1.28 8.97 9.00
CA PRO A 117 2.63 9.43 9.28
C PRO A 117 3.66 8.31 9.14
N ASN A 118 4.93 8.63 9.33
CA ASN A 118 6.00 7.68 9.59
C ASN A 118 6.27 7.61 11.10
N VAL A 119 5.97 6.47 11.71
CA VAL A 119 6.14 6.16 13.14
C VAL A 119 6.97 4.89 13.28
N GLY A 120 7.85 4.61 12.31
CA GLY A 120 8.49 3.30 12.14
C GLY A 120 9.37 2.85 13.32
N PHE A 121 9.85 3.78 14.13
CA PHE A 121 10.87 3.55 15.17
C PHE A 121 10.50 4.24 16.48
N ASP A 122 10.90 3.64 17.60
CA ASP A 122 10.81 4.18 18.95
C ASP A 122 11.87 5.27 19.16
N ARG A 123 11.67 6.41 18.49
CA ARG A 123 12.58 7.56 18.50
C ARG A 123 11.80 8.84 18.81
N GLY A 124 12.47 9.74 19.51
CA GLY A 124 11.96 11.08 19.75
C GLY A 124 11.97 11.92 18.46
N PRO A 125 11.11 12.93 18.36
CA PRO A 125 10.98 13.78 17.17
C PRO A 125 12.26 14.56 16.84
N GLU A 126 13.13 14.82 17.81
CA GLU A 126 14.41 15.48 17.64
C GLU A 126 15.39 14.72 16.74
N LEU A 127 15.19 13.40 16.59
CA LEU A 127 16.06 12.53 15.79
C LEU A 127 15.66 12.45 14.31
N GLY A 128 14.54 13.07 13.89
CA GLY A 128 14.10 13.09 12.49
C GLY A 128 13.81 11.71 11.88
N ALA A 129 13.72 10.67 12.70
CA ALA A 129 13.45 9.31 12.25
C ALA A 129 11.97 9.07 11.96
N THR A 130 11.08 9.82 12.59
CA THR A 130 9.62 9.79 12.45
C THR A 130 9.11 11.15 12.00
N THR A 131 7.86 11.22 11.51
CA THR A 131 7.22 12.49 11.12
C THR A 131 7.17 13.44 12.30
N ASN A 132 7.40 14.72 12.06
CA ASN A 132 7.25 15.76 13.06
C ASN A 132 5.81 15.79 13.60
N PRO A 133 5.60 15.65 14.93
CA PRO A 133 4.26 15.58 15.52
C PRO A 133 3.43 16.85 15.28
N MET A 134 4.07 18.02 15.12
CA MET A 134 3.39 19.28 14.83
C MET A 134 2.83 19.32 13.42
N VAL A 135 3.50 18.70 12.45
CA VAL A 135 2.96 18.54 11.08
C VAL A 135 1.72 17.66 11.12
N VAL A 136 1.77 16.51 11.81
CA VAL A 136 0.60 15.61 11.95
C VAL A 136 -0.58 16.32 12.61
N ALA A 137 -0.32 17.07 13.70
CA ALA A 137 -1.35 17.82 14.40
C ALA A 137 -1.99 18.91 13.53
N ALA A 138 -1.19 19.66 12.76
CA ALA A 138 -1.69 20.69 11.85
C ALA A 138 -2.56 20.09 10.74
N VAL A 139 -2.12 18.99 10.10
CA VAL A 139 -2.93 18.30 9.09
C VAL A 139 -4.24 17.77 9.68
N ALA A 140 -4.20 17.21 10.89
CA ALA A 140 -5.41 16.77 11.59
C ALA A 140 -6.39 17.92 11.84
N ARG A 141 -5.92 19.08 12.32
CA ARG A 141 -6.74 20.29 12.52
C ARG A 141 -7.40 20.74 11.22
N LEU A 142 -6.62 20.87 10.14
CA LEU A 142 -7.15 21.26 8.82
C LEU A 142 -8.23 20.30 8.33
N CYS A 143 -8.07 18.99 8.53
CA CYS A 143 -9.09 18.00 8.16
C CYS A 143 -10.38 18.17 8.99
N ARG A 144 -10.26 18.44 10.29
CA ARG A 144 -11.41 18.70 11.17
C ARG A 144 -12.14 19.98 10.78
N GLU A 145 -11.40 21.03 10.48
CA GLU A 145 -11.93 22.34 10.03
C GLU A 145 -12.60 22.26 8.65
N ALA A 146 -12.11 21.38 7.77
CA ALA A 146 -12.77 21.04 6.50
C ALA A 146 -14.09 20.28 6.70
N GLY A 147 -14.35 19.75 7.90
CA GLY A 147 -15.61 19.10 8.27
C GLY A 147 -15.54 17.57 8.34
N ALA A 148 -14.34 16.97 8.37
CA ALA A 148 -14.20 15.53 8.56
C ALA A 148 -14.91 15.06 9.85
N ARG A 149 -15.74 14.02 9.75
CA ARG A 149 -16.45 13.46 10.93
C ARG A 149 -15.47 12.77 11.87
N LYS A 150 -14.38 12.21 11.35
CA LYS A 150 -13.35 11.48 12.11
C LYS A 150 -12.00 11.62 11.39
N VAL A 151 -10.94 11.82 12.16
CA VAL A 151 -9.56 11.75 11.67
C VAL A 151 -8.86 10.61 12.41
N ILE A 152 -8.29 9.67 11.66
CA ILE A 152 -7.57 8.50 12.17
C ILE A 152 -6.10 8.69 11.86
N VAL A 153 -5.22 8.60 12.85
CA VAL A 153 -3.78 8.51 12.66
C VAL A 153 -3.36 7.07 12.85
N ALA A 154 -2.76 6.45 11.84
CA ALA A 154 -2.35 5.05 11.93
C ALA A 154 -1.05 4.79 11.16
N ASP A 155 -0.23 3.89 11.70
CA ASP A 155 0.96 3.34 11.06
C ASP A 155 1.17 1.92 11.62
N ASN A 156 1.95 1.09 10.93
CA ASN A 156 2.46 -0.20 11.37
C ASN A 156 4.00 -0.12 11.56
N PRO A 157 4.46 0.30 12.76
CA PRO A 157 5.89 0.43 13.07
C PRO A 157 6.68 -0.87 12.98
N ILE A 158 8.01 -0.76 12.84
CA ILE A 158 8.94 -1.91 12.89
C ILE A 158 9.14 -2.38 14.33
N GLU A 159 9.21 -1.42 15.24
CA GLU A 159 9.31 -1.67 16.68
C GLU A 159 7.90 -1.70 17.30
N ASN A 160 7.80 -1.72 18.64
CA ASN A 160 6.51 -1.81 19.31
C ASN A 160 5.59 -0.62 18.95
N PRO A 161 4.40 -0.84 18.34
CA PRO A 161 3.58 0.26 17.86
C PRO A 161 3.18 1.29 18.92
N GLY A 162 2.81 0.83 20.12
CA GLY A 162 2.42 1.71 21.23
C GLY A 162 3.57 2.60 21.70
N ALA A 163 4.77 2.03 21.84
CA ALA A 163 5.97 2.77 22.22
C ALA A 163 6.34 3.81 21.16
N CYS A 164 6.37 3.43 19.88
CA CYS A 164 6.71 4.35 18.79
C CYS A 164 5.76 5.55 18.73
N PHE A 165 4.45 5.33 18.86
CA PHE A 165 3.46 6.41 18.90
C PHE A 165 3.60 7.31 20.13
N ALA A 166 3.96 6.75 21.28
CA ALA A 166 4.19 7.53 22.51
C ALA A 166 5.46 8.38 22.41
N LYS A 167 6.59 7.77 22.05
CA LYS A 167 7.91 8.42 22.07
C LYS A 167 8.13 9.43 20.95
N SER A 168 7.53 9.20 19.78
CA SER A 168 7.51 10.20 18.70
C SER A 168 6.70 11.46 19.06
N GLY A 169 5.89 11.42 20.11
CA GLY A 169 4.96 12.49 20.47
C GLY A 169 3.73 12.60 19.54
N ILE A 170 3.68 11.80 18.47
CA ILE A 170 2.59 11.83 17.48
C ILE A 170 1.26 11.49 18.14
N LYS A 171 1.23 10.54 19.09
CA LYS A 171 -0.02 10.18 19.77
C LYS A 171 -0.66 11.39 20.45
N THR A 172 0.10 12.03 21.34
CA THR A 172 -0.35 13.19 22.10
C THR A 172 -0.74 14.35 21.18
N ALA A 173 0.09 14.63 20.16
CA ALA A 173 -0.16 15.72 19.22
C ALA A 173 -1.43 15.50 18.39
N ALA A 174 -1.65 14.28 17.88
CA ALA A 174 -2.84 13.91 17.14
C ALA A 174 -4.11 13.95 18.01
N GLU A 175 -4.05 13.38 19.23
CA GLU A 175 -5.19 13.37 20.17
C GLU A 175 -5.59 14.79 20.57
N THR A 176 -4.61 15.66 20.82
CA THR A 176 -4.83 17.09 21.13
C THR A 176 -5.45 17.84 19.96
N ALA A 177 -5.12 17.46 18.72
CA ALA A 177 -5.71 18.00 17.50
C ALA A 177 -7.10 17.42 17.17
N GLY A 178 -7.67 16.56 18.03
CA GLY A 178 -8.99 15.96 17.83
C GLY A 178 -9.01 14.76 16.88
N ALA A 179 -7.85 14.15 16.60
CA ALA A 179 -7.76 12.88 15.87
C ALA A 179 -7.68 11.69 16.84
N SER A 180 -8.11 10.52 16.37
CA SER A 180 -7.93 9.25 17.08
C SER A 180 -6.70 8.51 16.55
N VAL A 181 -5.93 7.88 17.42
CA VAL A 181 -4.76 7.07 17.01
C VAL A 181 -5.14 5.59 17.01
N MET A 182 -4.96 4.92 15.87
CA MET A 182 -5.18 3.48 15.76
C MET A 182 -3.85 2.73 15.84
N ILE A 183 -3.63 2.08 16.97
CA ILE A 183 -2.46 1.23 17.18
C ILE A 183 -2.61 -0.07 16.37
N HIS A 184 -1.56 -0.42 15.62
CA HIS A 184 -1.53 -1.65 14.82
C HIS A 184 -1.65 -2.91 15.70
N SER A 185 -2.36 -3.90 15.17
CA SER A 185 -2.43 -5.27 15.66
C SER A 185 -2.70 -6.17 14.46
N ASN A 186 -2.19 -7.40 14.46
CA ASN A 186 -2.40 -8.34 13.36
C ASN A 186 -3.89 -8.63 13.08
N ALA A 187 -4.77 -8.47 14.09
CA ALA A 187 -6.21 -8.60 13.91
C ALA A 187 -6.84 -7.47 13.06
N HIS A 188 -6.09 -6.41 12.80
CA HIS A 188 -6.49 -5.31 11.91
C HIS A 188 -6.02 -5.51 10.47
N ASP A 189 -5.25 -6.56 10.19
CA ASP A 189 -4.75 -6.86 8.86
C ASP A 189 -5.77 -7.67 8.05
N ALA A 190 -5.74 -7.50 6.73
CA ALA A 190 -6.44 -8.36 5.79
C ALA A 190 -5.57 -8.64 4.57
N MET A 191 -5.80 -9.77 3.89
CA MET A 191 -5.18 -10.06 2.61
C MET A 191 -5.79 -9.15 1.55
N VAL A 192 -5.00 -8.19 1.07
CA VAL A 192 -5.42 -7.22 0.06
C VAL A 192 -4.70 -7.55 -1.25
N ALA A 193 -5.46 -7.64 -2.33
CA ALA A 193 -4.94 -7.79 -3.68
C ALA A 193 -4.49 -6.41 -4.20
N VAL A 194 -3.18 -6.22 -4.31
CA VAL A 194 -2.58 -5.04 -4.93
C VAL A 194 -2.71 -5.11 -6.46
N ARG A 195 -2.77 -6.33 -7.01
CA ARG A 195 -2.91 -6.62 -8.44
C ARG A 195 -3.86 -7.81 -8.61
N ASP A 196 -4.54 -7.88 -9.76
CA ASP A 196 -5.48 -8.97 -10.08
C ASP A 196 -4.78 -10.26 -10.52
N ARG A 197 -3.45 -10.23 -10.62
CA ARG A 197 -2.60 -11.34 -11.03
C ARG A 197 -1.38 -11.43 -10.13
N GLU A 198 -0.72 -12.58 -10.19
CA GLU A 198 0.58 -12.75 -9.56
C GLU A 198 1.59 -11.70 -10.04
N PRO A 199 2.51 -11.25 -9.16
CA PRO A 199 3.59 -10.35 -9.53
C PRO A 199 4.42 -10.93 -10.67
N ASP A 200 4.67 -10.12 -11.69
CA ASP A 200 5.51 -10.47 -12.83
C ASP A 200 6.95 -9.99 -12.58
N PRO A 201 7.92 -10.90 -12.39
CA PRO A 201 9.32 -10.53 -12.19
C PRO A 201 9.91 -9.77 -13.39
N ALA A 202 9.43 -10.01 -14.61
CA ALA A 202 9.88 -9.28 -15.80
C ALA A 202 9.50 -7.79 -15.76
N LYS A 203 8.45 -7.46 -15.00
CA LYS A 203 8.00 -6.09 -14.73
C LYS A 203 8.49 -5.54 -13.40
N GLN A 204 9.41 -6.25 -12.73
CA GLN A 204 9.96 -5.86 -11.43
C GLN A 204 8.85 -5.68 -10.37
N GLU A 205 7.79 -6.50 -10.43
CA GLU A 205 6.71 -6.52 -9.46
C GLU A 205 7.06 -7.51 -8.33
N ALA A 206 6.86 -7.07 -7.10
CA ALA A 206 7.12 -7.81 -5.87
C ALA A 206 5.85 -8.01 -5.00
N LEU A 207 4.82 -7.19 -5.18
CA LEU A 207 3.61 -7.18 -4.34
C LEU A 207 2.37 -7.62 -5.14
N GLY A 208 1.81 -8.78 -4.75
CA GLY A 208 0.58 -9.35 -5.29
C GLY A 208 -0.55 -9.23 -4.27
N VAL A 209 -0.89 -10.34 -3.63
CA VAL A 209 -1.80 -10.36 -2.46
C VAL A 209 -0.96 -10.36 -1.18
N TRP A 210 -1.21 -9.43 -0.27
CA TRP A 210 -0.40 -9.25 0.95
C TRP A 210 -1.25 -8.88 2.17
N PRO A 211 -0.85 -9.28 3.41
CA PRO A 211 -1.48 -8.73 4.62
C PRO A 211 -1.20 -7.23 4.73
N ILE A 212 -2.23 -6.42 4.64
CA ILE A 212 -2.18 -4.95 4.78
C ILE A 212 -2.94 -4.55 6.03
N PHE A 213 -2.47 -3.51 6.73
CA PHE A 213 -3.18 -2.86 7.84
C PHE A 213 -4.49 -2.24 7.34
N TRP A 214 -5.48 -3.10 7.17
CA TRP A 214 -6.67 -2.85 6.36
C TRP A 214 -7.74 -2.08 7.12
N LYS A 215 -7.88 -2.31 8.44
CA LYS A 215 -8.91 -1.63 9.25
C LYS A 215 -8.98 -0.11 9.05
N PRO A 216 -7.89 0.68 9.16
CA PRO A 216 -7.96 2.12 8.94
C PRO A 216 -8.29 2.48 7.49
N LEU A 217 -7.78 1.72 6.51
CA LEU A 217 -8.03 1.93 5.08
C LEU A 217 -9.49 1.62 4.69
N LYS A 218 -10.09 0.60 5.32
CA LYS A 218 -11.50 0.23 5.15
C LYS A 218 -12.42 1.35 5.63
N GLU A 219 -12.12 1.92 6.80
CA GLU A 219 -12.89 3.01 7.42
C GLU A 219 -12.74 4.35 6.69
N ALA A 220 -11.61 4.58 6.03
CA ALA A 220 -11.29 5.85 5.41
C ALA A 220 -12.07 6.12 4.11
N ASP A 221 -12.49 7.37 3.97
CA ASP A 221 -12.98 7.97 2.73
C ASP A 221 -11.84 8.72 2.01
N LYS A 222 -10.89 9.28 2.78
CA LYS A 222 -9.70 9.99 2.30
C LYS A 222 -8.44 9.47 2.98
N VAL A 223 -7.30 9.47 2.26
CA VAL A 223 -6.00 9.04 2.80
C VAL A 223 -4.96 10.11 2.49
N ILE A 224 -4.30 10.61 3.54
CA ILE A 224 -3.21 11.59 3.45
C ILE A 224 -1.92 10.96 3.98
N GLY A 225 -0.91 10.83 3.13
CA GLY A 225 0.42 10.36 3.53
C GLY A 225 1.26 11.50 4.08
N ILE A 226 1.92 11.32 5.22
CA ILE A 226 2.80 12.35 5.81
C ILE A 226 4.18 11.72 6.08
N ALA A 227 5.16 12.03 5.25
CA ALA A 227 6.47 11.37 5.29
C ALA A 227 7.58 12.36 5.67
N PRO A 228 8.43 12.07 6.65
CA PRO A 228 9.66 12.82 6.84
C PRO A 228 10.60 12.54 5.67
N VAL A 229 11.37 13.53 5.25
CA VAL A 229 12.40 13.36 4.23
C VAL A 229 13.69 12.90 4.90
N LYS A 230 14.17 11.71 4.54
CA LYS A 230 15.40 11.15 5.12
C LYS A 230 16.18 10.26 4.16
N ASP A 231 17.48 10.21 4.40
CA ASP A 231 18.41 9.25 3.84
C ASP A 231 17.98 7.81 4.15
N HIS A 232 18.37 6.88 3.28
CA HIS A 232 18.22 5.46 3.51
C HIS A 232 19.33 4.70 2.80
N ASN A 233 20.12 3.92 3.54
CA ASN A 233 21.25 3.17 2.99
C ASN A 233 20.94 2.26 1.78
N LEU A 234 19.84 1.51 1.81
CA LEU A 234 19.45 0.60 0.73
C LEU A 234 18.65 1.24 -0.41
N CYS A 235 17.82 2.24 -0.10
CA CYS A 235 16.84 2.81 -1.05
C CYS A 235 17.24 4.22 -1.52
N HIS A 236 18.39 4.72 -1.08
CA HIS A 236 18.86 6.12 -1.12
C HIS A 236 18.02 7.12 -0.32
N ALA A 237 16.70 6.94 -0.22
CA ALA A 237 15.83 7.81 0.58
C ALA A 237 14.60 7.07 1.14
N SER A 238 13.95 7.72 2.11
CA SER A 238 12.61 7.41 2.58
C SER A 238 11.78 8.68 2.54
N MET A 239 10.75 8.69 1.69
CA MET A 239 9.86 9.81 1.41
C MET A 239 8.42 9.28 1.23
N ALA A 240 7.57 9.94 0.43
CA ALA A 240 6.14 9.68 0.35
C ALA A 240 5.80 8.26 -0.10
N MET A 241 6.36 7.76 -1.22
CA MET A 241 5.99 6.42 -1.72
C MET A 241 6.48 5.30 -0.79
N LYS A 242 7.68 5.44 -0.23
CA LYS A 242 8.20 4.47 0.75
C LYS A 242 7.45 4.51 2.09
N ASN A 243 6.76 5.60 2.42
CA ASN A 243 6.02 5.72 3.68
C ASN A 243 4.84 4.73 3.78
N TRP A 244 4.29 4.31 2.65
CA TRP A 244 3.25 3.27 2.58
C TRP A 244 3.75 1.89 3.03
N TYR A 245 5.06 1.68 3.14
CA TYR A 245 5.64 0.46 3.67
C TYR A 245 5.16 0.17 5.11
N GLY A 246 4.85 1.22 5.87
CA GLY A 246 4.22 1.14 7.19
C GLY A 246 2.73 0.74 7.15
N LEU A 247 2.20 0.30 6.01
CA LEU A 247 0.90 -0.38 5.92
C LEU A 247 1.06 -1.90 5.73
N LEU A 248 2.27 -2.36 5.39
CA LEU A 248 2.54 -3.78 5.19
C LEU A 248 2.55 -4.52 6.53
N GLY A 249 1.69 -5.52 6.67
CA GLY A 249 1.75 -6.54 7.71
C GLY A 249 2.71 -7.67 7.34
N GLY A 250 2.63 -8.77 8.11
CA GLY A 250 3.38 -9.99 7.84
C GLY A 250 4.89 -9.83 7.82
N ARG A 251 5.58 -10.71 7.08
CA ARG A 251 7.05 -10.76 6.98
C ARG A 251 7.59 -9.72 5.97
N ARG A 252 7.22 -8.45 6.12
CA ARG A 252 7.58 -7.38 5.16
C ARG A 252 9.08 -7.22 4.94
N ASN A 253 9.93 -7.55 5.92
CA ASN A 253 11.39 -7.44 5.81
C ASN A 253 12.00 -8.22 4.63
N GLN A 254 11.29 -9.19 4.05
CA GLN A 254 11.75 -9.92 2.86
C GLN A 254 11.93 -9.00 1.64
N PHE A 255 11.19 -7.89 1.57
CA PHE A 255 11.24 -6.98 0.44
C PHE A 255 12.50 -6.10 0.42
N HIS A 256 13.34 -6.12 1.46
CA HIS A 256 14.58 -5.33 1.48
C HIS A 256 15.57 -5.74 0.38
N GLN A 257 15.50 -6.98 -0.12
CA GLN A 257 16.33 -7.44 -1.25
C GLN A 257 15.90 -6.84 -2.59
N ALA A 258 14.68 -6.32 -2.67
CA ALA A 258 14.10 -5.71 -3.86
C ALA A 258 13.47 -4.35 -3.51
N ILE A 259 14.22 -3.53 -2.75
CA ILE A 259 13.66 -2.34 -2.09
C ILE A 259 13.06 -1.32 -3.09
N HIS A 260 13.66 -1.16 -4.27
CA HIS A 260 13.13 -0.28 -5.31
C HIS A 260 11.85 -0.84 -5.96
N ASN A 261 11.77 -2.17 -6.12
CA ASN A 261 10.60 -2.86 -6.67
C ASN A 261 9.39 -2.71 -5.73
N ILE A 262 9.60 -2.95 -4.42
CA ILE A 262 8.52 -2.80 -3.45
C ILE A 262 8.11 -1.34 -3.27
N VAL A 263 9.03 -0.36 -3.30
CA VAL A 263 8.66 1.06 -3.17
C VAL A 263 7.82 1.53 -4.37
N SER A 264 8.19 1.11 -5.59
CA SER A 264 7.38 1.39 -6.77
C SER A 264 6.02 0.66 -6.76
N ASP A 265 5.96 -0.57 -6.23
CA ASP A 265 4.68 -1.27 -6.00
C ASP A 265 3.81 -0.59 -4.96
N LEU A 266 4.40 0.01 -3.92
CA LEU A 266 3.67 0.76 -2.92
C LEU A 266 3.05 2.04 -3.52
N GLY A 267 3.76 2.71 -4.42
CA GLY A 267 3.20 3.81 -5.22
C GLY A 267 2.07 3.34 -6.16
N PHE A 268 2.21 2.15 -6.76
CA PHE A 268 1.14 1.53 -7.53
C PHE A 268 -0.08 1.20 -6.64
N MET A 269 0.16 0.61 -5.46
CA MET A 269 -0.86 0.18 -4.51
C MET A 269 -1.70 1.36 -4.01
N MET A 270 -1.05 2.45 -3.63
CA MET A 270 -1.73 3.58 -2.99
C MET A 270 -2.09 4.68 -3.99
N ARG A 271 -3.38 5.05 -4.02
CA ARG A 271 -3.92 6.23 -4.70
C ARG A 271 -4.39 7.22 -3.63
N PRO A 272 -3.47 7.97 -3.01
CA PRO A 272 -3.79 8.82 -1.87
C PRO A 272 -4.55 10.07 -2.32
N THR A 273 -5.31 10.66 -1.41
CA THR A 273 -5.94 11.98 -1.60
C THR A 273 -4.89 13.09 -1.72
N LEU A 274 -3.85 13.01 -0.88
CA LEU A 274 -2.77 13.99 -0.80
C LEU A 274 -1.53 13.33 -0.18
N VAL A 275 -0.34 13.74 -0.56
CA VAL A 275 0.90 13.46 0.18
C VAL A 275 1.53 14.75 0.68
N ILE A 276 2.11 14.68 1.88
CA ILE A 276 2.81 15.77 2.53
C ILE A 276 4.20 15.26 2.91
N ALA A 277 5.24 15.92 2.41
CA ALA A 277 6.61 15.70 2.83
C ALA A 277 7.00 16.72 3.92
N ASP A 278 7.43 16.18 5.05
CA ASP A 278 7.96 16.90 6.19
C ASP A 278 9.47 17.12 5.99
N GLY A 279 9.81 18.33 5.56
CA GLY A 279 11.18 18.81 5.40
C GLY A 279 11.66 19.68 6.56
N ILE A 280 11.00 19.62 7.73
CA ILE A 280 11.40 20.43 8.89
C ILE A 280 12.79 20.04 9.37
N ARG A 281 13.00 18.73 9.56
CA ARG A 281 14.29 18.15 9.96
C ARG A 281 14.61 16.99 9.04
N VAL A 282 15.43 17.26 8.04
CA VAL A 282 15.83 16.29 7.03
C VAL A 282 17.02 15.49 7.55
N MET A 283 16.91 14.17 7.56
CA MET A 283 18.04 13.30 7.91
C MET A 283 18.89 13.07 6.66
N MET A 284 20.09 13.64 6.66
CA MET A 284 20.96 13.69 5.48
C MET A 284 21.81 12.43 5.31
N ARG A 285 22.05 11.67 6.39
CA ARG A 285 22.93 10.49 6.42
C ARG A 285 22.47 9.46 7.45
N ASN A 286 22.97 8.24 7.31
CA ASN A 286 22.83 7.14 8.29
C ASN A 286 21.36 6.83 8.65
N GLY A 287 20.45 7.04 7.69
CA GLY A 287 19.08 6.62 7.85
C GLY A 287 18.91 5.10 7.65
N PRO A 288 17.73 4.54 7.99
CA PRO A 288 16.47 5.25 8.21
C PRO A 288 16.12 5.55 9.68
N THR A 289 16.92 5.05 10.63
CA THR A 289 16.70 5.24 12.07
C THR A 289 17.43 6.44 12.65
N GLY A 290 18.54 6.85 12.01
CA GLY A 290 19.45 7.85 12.54
C GLY A 290 20.04 7.40 13.89
N GLY A 291 20.24 8.38 14.78
CA GLY A 291 20.80 8.20 16.13
C GLY A 291 21.79 9.28 16.52
N ARG A 292 22.14 10.17 15.60
CA ARG A 292 23.06 11.30 15.79
C ARG A 292 22.42 12.58 15.29
N LEU A 293 22.56 13.67 16.05
CA LEU A 293 22.01 14.96 15.65
C LEU A 293 22.79 15.57 14.47
N GLU A 294 24.09 15.25 14.37
CA GLU A 294 24.98 15.69 13.28
C GLU A 294 24.60 15.12 11.89
N ASP A 295 23.70 14.15 11.84
CA ASP A 295 23.17 13.62 10.58
C ASP A 295 21.90 14.35 10.12
N LEU A 296 21.42 15.34 10.90
CA LEU A 296 20.19 16.08 10.65
C LEU A 296 20.51 17.50 10.18
N ALA A 297 19.75 17.97 9.19
CA ALA A 297 19.79 19.35 8.73
C ALA A 297 18.36 19.92 8.75
N ILE A 298 18.21 21.11 9.33
CA ILE A 298 16.94 21.84 9.25
C ILE A 298 16.73 22.28 7.79
N GLY A 299 15.62 21.85 7.17
CA GLY A 299 15.38 22.13 5.75
C GLY A 299 16.24 21.34 4.76
N GLY A 300 17.08 20.42 5.22
CA GLY A 300 18.04 19.73 4.35
C GLY A 300 19.08 20.68 3.79
N VAL A 301 19.39 20.55 2.49
CA VAL A 301 20.38 21.42 1.81
C VAL A 301 19.94 22.89 1.70
N THR A 302 18.65 23.17 1.88
CA THR A 302 18.10 24.53 1.80
C THR A 302 18.37 25.37 3.04
N GLY A 303 18.66 24.72 4.18
CA GLY A 303 18.89 25.38 5.46
C GLY A 303 17.65 26.02 6.09
N ARG A 304 16.45 25.79 5.54
CA ARG A 304 15.19 26.40 6.01
C ARG A 304 14.06 25.38 6.13
N PRO A 305 13.30 25.35 7.25
CA PRO A 305 12.12 24.49 7.38
C PRO A 305 11.16 24.64 6.21
N VAL A 306 10.64 23.49 5.76
CA VAL A 306 9.75 23.41 4.61
C VAL A 306 8.74 22.29 4.76
N VAL A 307 7.53 22.53 4.28
CA VAL A 307 6.49 21.51 4.07
C VAL A 307 6.14 21.49 2.59
N VAL A 308 6.15 20.30 1.99
CA VAL A 308 5.77 20.10 0.59
C VAL A 308 4.46 19.32 0.57
N ALA A 309 3.45 19.82 -0.12
CA ALA A 309 2.21 19.11 -0.39
C ALA A 309 2.12 18.78 -1.88
N SER A 310 1.63 17.60 -2.22
CA SER A 310 1.48 17.17 -3.61
C SER A 310 0.32 16.20 -3.81
N VAL A 311 -0.34 16.29 -4.96
CA VAL A 311 -1.31 15.29 -5.45
C VAL A 311 -0.64 14.19 -6.29
N ASP A 312 0.67 14.32 -6.53
CA ASP A 312 1.50 13.37 -7.26
C ASP A 312 2.67 12.91 -6.36
N GLN A 313 2.58 11.68 -5.87
CA GLN A 313 3.59 11.11 -4.98
C GLN A 313 4.93 10.80 -5.67
N LEU A 314 4.93 10.57 -6.99
CA LEU A 314 6.17 10.32 -7.75
C LEU A 314 6.94 11.63 -7.89
N ALA A 315 6.25 12.68 -8.35
CA ALA A 315 6.86 14.00 -8.48
C ALA A 315 7.26 14.61 -7.12
N CYS A 316 6.49 14.36 -6.05
CA CYS A 316 6.84 14.77 -4.68
C CYS A 316 8.18 14.17 -4.24
N ASP A 317 8.35 12.85 -4.41
CA ASP A 317 9.60 12.17 -4.07
C ASP A 317 10.78 12.70 -4.89
N GLY A 318 10.60 12.89 -6.21
CA GLY A 318 11.62 13.47 -7.07
C GLY A 318 12.04 14.88 -6.63
N TRP A 319 11.07 15.75 -6.33
CA TRP A 319 11.34 17.12 -5.87
C TRP A 319 12.08 17.12 -4.53
N CYS A 320 11.63 16.32 -3.55
CA CYS A 320 12.27 16.25 -2.23
C CYS A 320 13.68 15.65 -2.29
N PHE A 321 13.90 14.64 -3.13
CA PHE A 321 15.23 14.04 -3.29
C PHE A 321 16.25 15.03 -3.83
N GLU A 322 15.84 15.83 -4.82
CA GLU A 322 16.70 16.84 -5.43
C GLU A 322 16.89 18.06 -4.52
N ASN A 323 15.79 18.65 -4.06
CA ASN A 323 15.82 19.97 -3.43
C ASN A 323 16.07 19.92 -1.91
N LEU A 324 15.80 18.80 -1.24
CA LEU A 324 16.00 18.69 0.21
C LEU A 324 17.20 17.80 0.56
N LEU A 325 17.36 16.66 -0.13
CA LEU A 325 18.53 15.80 0.07
C LEU A 325 19.74 16.22 -0.78
N GLY A 326 19.55 17.07 -1.81
CA GLY A 326 20.63 17.56 -2.66
C GLY A 326 21.21 16.50 -3.59
N ARG A 327 20.39 15.56 -4.06
CA ARG A 327 20.83 14.37 -4.83
C ARG A 327 20.10 14.26 -6.15
N ASP A 328 20.76 13.75 -7.18
CA ASP A 328 20.18 13.58 -8.51
C ASP A 328 19.10 12.48 -8.54
N PRO A 329 17.83 12.78 -8.84
CA PRO A 329 16.76 11.79 -8.93
C PRO A 329 17.04 10.63 -9.88
N ALA A 330 17.95 10.78 -10.85
CA ALA A 330 18.31 9.71 -11.79
C ALA A 330 18.94 8.48 -11.09
N VAL A 331 19.51 8.62 -9.89
CA VAL A 331 20.03 7.47 -9.12
C VAL A 331 18.93 6.71 -8.38
N LEU A 332 17.72 7.28 -8.31
CA LEU A 332 16.61 6.75 -7.52
C LEU A 332 15.73 5.83 -8.36
N ALA A 333 16.21 4.61 -8.61
CA ALA A 333 15.60 3.64 -9.53
C ALA A 333 14.10 3.37 -9.32
N TYR A 334 13.57 3.59 -8.11
CA TYR A 334 12.14 3.36 -7.87
C TYR A 334 11.24 4.39 -8.58
N LEU A 335 11.76 5.57 -8.95
CA LEU A 335 10.99 6.60 -9.67
C LEU A 335 10.66 6.13 -11.09
N ASP A 336 11.66 5.61 -11.81
CA ASP A 336 11.44 5.03 -13.14
C ASP A 336 10.52 3.80 -13.06
N LEU A 337 10.75 2.90 -12.10
CA LEU A 337 9.86 1.74 -11.90
C LEU A 337 8.42 2.14 -11.57
N ALA A 338 8.23 3.22 -10.80
CA ALA A 338 6.92 3.76 -10.49
C ALA A 338 6.24 4.32 -11.75
N TRP A 339 6.98 5.05 -12.58
CA TRP A 339 6.50 5.54 -13.88
C TRP A 339 6.04 4.39 -14.79
N GLU A 340 6.84 3.33 -14.94
CA GLU A 340 6.47 2.17 -15.76
C GLU A 340 5.21 1.45 -15.23
N LYS A 341 4.97 1.49 -13.92
CA LYS A 341 3.84 0.79 -13.28
C LYS A 341 2.54 1.57 -13.32
N PHE A 342 2.57 2.90 -13.18
CA PHE A 342 1.35 3.71 -13.08
C PHE A 342 1.42 5.09 -13.75
N GLY A 343 2.53 5.45 -14.39
CA GLY A 343 2.71 6.72 -15.11
C GLY A 343 1.79 6.92 -16.31
N HIS A 344 1.31 5.82 -16.88
CA HIS A 344 0.40 5.82 -18.03
C HIS A 344 -1.07 5.62 -17.65
N ASP A 345 -1.40 5.59 -16.35
CA ASP A 345 -2.77 5.45 -15.88
C ASP A 345 -3.51 6.79 -16.01
N PRO A 346 -4.52 6.91 -16.90
CA PRO A 346 -5.22 8.19 -17.14
C PRO A 346 -6.06 8.64 -15.95
N ALA A 347 -6.32 7.77 -14.98
CA ALA A 347 -7.01 8.11 -13.75
C ALA A 347 -6.05 8.62 -12.64
N ARG A 348 -4.75 8.81 -12.94
CA ARG A 348 -3.78 9.39 -12.01
C ARG A 348 -3.26 10.73 -12.51
N LEU A 349 -3.10 11.67 -11.57
CA LEU A 349 -2.28 12.85 -11.79
C LEU A 349 -0.83 12.47 -11.50
N VAL A 350 -0.08 12.18 -12.57
CA VAL A 350 1.31 11.74 -12.48
C VAL A 350 2.14 12.32 -13.62
N ALA A 351 3.34 12.79 -13.31
CA ALA A 351 4.36 13.14 -14.28
C ALA A 351 5.60 12.25 -14.07
N ARG A 352 6.40 12.04 -15.11
CA ARG A 352 7.63 11.25 -14.99
C ARG A 352 8.67 11.98 -14.17
N SER A 353 8.74 13.29 -14.34
CA SER A 353 9.60 14.17 -13.56
C SER A 353 8.81 15.35 -12.99
N TRP A 354 9.17 15.75 -11.77
CA TRP A 354 8.66 16.98 -11.17
C TRP A 354 8.96 18.22 -12.02
N ARG A 355 10.03 18.18 -12.83
CA ARG A 355 10.42 19.26 -13.75
C ARG A 355 9.41 19.49 -14.88
N GLU A 356 8.57 18.50 -15.19
CA GLU A 356 7.46 18.72 -16.12
C GLU A 356 6.43 19.68 -15.54
N TYR A 357 6.18 19.61 -14.23
CA TYR A 357 5.31 20.57 -13.55
C TYR A 357 5.96 21.95 -13.44
N GLU A 358 7.27 22.01 -13.24
CA GLU A 358 8.04 23.28 -13.28
C GLU A 358 7.83 23.97 -14.63
N GLN A 359 8.04 23.25 -15.73
CA GLN A 359 7.87 23.78 -17.09
C GLN A 359 6.42 24.19 -17.39
N GLN A 360 5.45 23.51 -16.78
CA GLN A 360 4.01 23.83 -16.91
C GLN A 360 3.56 24.96 -15.96
N GLY A 361 4.42 25.49 -15.09
CA GLY A 361 4.04 26.46 -14.07
C GLY A 361 3.10 25.90 -12.99
N LYS A 362 3.18 24.58 -12.73
CA LYS A 362 2.33 23.84 -11.77
C LYS A 362 3.04 23.57 -10.44
N ILE A 363 4.10 24.31 -10.15
CA ILE A 363 4.75 24.32 -8.84
C ILE A 363 4.56 25.71 -8.27
N ILE A 364 4.05 25.79 -7.04
CA ILE A 364 3.96 27.03 -6.29
C ILE A 364 4.90 26.98 -5.09
N GLU A 365 5.59 28.09 -4.84
CA GLU A 365 6.45 28.27 -3.68
C GLU A 365 6.02 29.53 -2.94
N GLN A 366 5.95 29.45 -1.61
CA GLN A 366 5.48 30.56 -0.78
C GLN A 366 6.09 30.54 0.62
N ASP A 367 6.12 31.72 1.26
CA ASP A 367 6.53 31.90 2.66
C ASP A 367 5.32 31.81 3.60
N ALA A 368 5.52 31.25 4.80
CA ALA A 368 4.48 30.98 5.80
C ALA A 368 4.68 31.67 7.16
#